data_AF-A0A0Q8QVB3-F1
#
_entry.id   AF-A0A0Q8QVB3-F1
#
_cell.length_a   1.000
_cell.length_b   1.000
_cell.length_c   1.000
_cell.angle_alpha   90.00
_cell.angle_beta   90.00
_cell.angle_gamma   90.00
#
_symmetry.space_group_name_H-M   'P 1'
#
loop_
_entity.id
_entity.type
_entity.pdbx_description
1 polymer ?
#
loop_
_entity_poly.entity_id
_entity_poly.type
_entity_poly.pdbx_seq_one_letter_code
_entity_poly.pdbx_strand_id
1 'polypeptide(L)'
;MKSRLFPAALLLCAGLSGCADTRSGYPSLAPRPIEREVLQADAVPPVPATAPAPAAPSADIAQIVAGARTADAAFRAALEKARPAIEAGRSAPEGSEAWVAGQQAYSNADVARMPVADALAELDRRREAAVTAGDAAGGAAVAEALGELQQLHEAERALLAALMPA
;
A
#
# COMPACT_ATOMS: atom_id res chain seq x y z
N MET A 1 -42.69 -35.25 -8.65
CA MET A 1 -41.24 -35.54 -8.55
C MET A 1 -40.72 -34.82 -7.31
N LYS A 2 -40.64 -35.52 -6.17
CA LYS A 2 -40.30 -34.93 -4.86
C LYS A 2 -38.81 -34.67 -4.80
N SER A 3 -38.46 -33.40 -4.58
CA SER A 3 -37.12 -32.82 -4.63
C SER A 3 -36.15 -33.57 -3.72
N ARG A 4 -35.31 -34.45 -4.31
CA ARG A 4 -34.19 -35.12 -3.64
C ARG A 4 -32.96 -34.21 -3.48
N LEU A 5 -33.07 -32.92 -3.85
CA LEU A 5 -31.98 -31.95 -3.73
C LEU A 5 -31.79 -31.41 -2.31
N PHE A 6 -32.83 -31.46 -1.47
CA PHE A 6 -32.78 -30.96 -0.10
C PHE A 6 -31.78 -31.69 0.84
N PRO A 7 -31.71 -33.04 0.85
CA PRO A 7 -30.76 -33.73 1.74
C PRO A 7 -29.30 -33.57 1.29
N ALA A 8 -29.05 -33.41 -0.01
CA ALA A 8 -27.71 -33.21 -0.54
C ALA A 8 -27.14 -31.82 -0.17
N ALA A 9 -27.98 -30.78 -0.20
CA ALA A 9 -27.60 -29.44 0.25
C ALA A 9 -27.27 -29.42 1.75
N LEU A 10 -28.03 -30.16 2.57
CA LEU A 10 -27.80 -30.23 4.02
C LEU A 10 -26.47 -30.94 4.37
N LEU A 11 -26.14 -32.01 3.64
CA LEU A 11 -24.86 -32.73 3.76
C LEU A 11 -23.66 -31.87 3.35
N LEU A 12 -23.81 -31.04 2.30
CA LEU A 12 -22.77 -30.12 1.86
C LEU A 12 -22.53 -28.99 2.88
N CYS A 13 -23.60 -28.45 3.47
CA CYS A 13 -23.50 -27.46 4.55
C CYS A 13 -22.82 -28.03 5.81
N ALA A 14 -23.06 -29.31 6.14
CA ALA A 14 -22.40 -29.94 7.29
C ALA A 14 -20.88 -30.13 7.08
N GLY A 15 -20.44 -30.41 5.85
CA GLY A 15 -19.02 -30.56 5.50
C GLY A 15 -18.19 -29.27 5.59
N LEU A 16 -18.83 -28.10 5.54
CA LEU A 16 -18.16 -26.79 5.68
C LEU A 16 -17.81 -26.44 7.14
N SER A 17 -18.32 -27.18 8.12
CA SER A 17 -18.02 -26.94 9.55
C SER A 17 -16.60 -27.36 9.97
N GLY A 18 -15.84 -28.04 9.09
CA GLY A 18 -14.47 -28.49 9.36
C GLY A 18 -13.42 -27.37 9.45
N CYS A 19 -13.74 -26.13 9.04
CA CYS A 19 -12.85 -24.98 9.23
C CYS A 19 -12.90 -24.42 10.66
N ALA A 20 -13.87 -24.82 11.48
CA ALA A 20 -13.88 -24.49 12.90
C ALA A 20 -13.01 -25.52 13.65
N ASP A 21 -11.74 -25.15 13.86
CA ASP A 21 -10.79 -25.96 14.60
C ASP A 21 -11.21 -26.10 16.07
N THR A 22 -11.45 -27.34 16.51
CA THR A 22 -11.92 -27.67 17.88
C THR A 22 -10.79 -27.75 18.90
N ARG A 23 -9.57 -27.38 18.51
CA ARG A 23 -8.41 -27.31 19.42
C ARG A 23 -8.78 -26.48 20.65
N SER A 24 -8.81 -27.13 21.81
CA SER A 24 -8.87 -26.45 23.09
C SER A 24 -7.44 -26.07 23.51
N GLY A 25 -7.31 -24.97 24.27
CA GLY A 25 -5.99 -24.44 24.66
C GLY A 25 -5.54 -23.22 23.86
N TYR A 26 -6.46 -22.49 23.22
CA TYR A 26 -6.17 -21.14 22.75
C TYR A 26 -5.60 -20.29 23.90
N PRO A 27 -4.61 -19.43 23.62
CA PRO A 27 -4.15 -18.45 24.59
C PRO A 27 -5.33 -17.63 25.09
N SER A 28 -5.35 -17.35 26.40
CA SER A 28 -6.37 -16.47 26.97
C SER A 28 -6.37 -15.13 26.24
N LEU A 29 -7.56 -14.65 25.87
CA LEU A 29 -7.78 -13.27 25.43
C LEU A 29 -7.85 -12.29 26.61
N ALA A 30 -7.65 -12.76 27.85
CA ALA A 30 -7.48 -11.87 28.97
C ALA A 30 -6.25 -10.98 28.73
N PRO A 31 -6.33 -9.68 29.03
CA PRO A 31 -5.19 -8.79 28.93
C PRO A 31 -3.97 -9.35 29.66
N ARG A 32 -2.83 -9.39 28.98
CA ARG A 32 -1.57 -9.88 29.57
C ARG A 32 -1.11 -8.92 30.68
N PRO A 33 -0.33 -9.38 31.67
CA PRO A 33 0.20 -8.49 32.70
C PRO A 33 0.92 -7.25 32.15
N ILE A 34 1.75 -7.43 31.11
CA ILE A 34 2.48 -6.34 30.44
C ILE A 34 1.58 -5.32 29.74
N GLU A 35 0.40 -5.74 29.26
CA GLU A 35 -0.56 -4.84 28.59
C GLU A 35 -1.27 -3.93 29.60
N ARG A 36 -1.32 -4.32 30.89
CA ARG A 36 -1.90 -3.49 31.95
C ARG A 36 -1.00 -2.34 32.36
N GLU A 37 0.32 -2.49 32.21
CA GLU A 37 1.29 -1.43 32.49
C GLU A 37 1.08 -0.26 31.51
N VAL A 38 0.74 -0.54 30.25
CA VAL A 38 0.41 0.47 29.23
C VAL A 38 -0.87 1.23 29.59
N LEU A 39 -1.86 0.57 30.18
CA LEU A 39 -3.11 1.20 30.63
C LEU A 39 -2.93 2.10 31.87
N GLN A 40 -1.84 1.89 32.61
CA GLN A 40 -1.47 2.66 33.81
C GLN A 40 -0.39 3.71 33.53
N ALA A 41 0.16 3.74 32.31
CA ALA A 41 1.14 4.73 31.93
C ALA A 41 0.49 6.12 31.89
N ASP A 42 1.19 7.11 32.47
CA ASP A 42 0.81 8.51 32.34
C ASP A 42 0.73 8.90 30.86
N ALA A 43 -0.21 9.80 30.54
CA ALA A 43 -0.33 10.33 29.19
C ALA A 43 1.03 10.87 28.71
N VAL A 44 1.54 10.34 27.60
CA VAL A 44 2.77 10.84 26.98
C VAL A 44 2.55 12.33 26.73
N PRO A 45 3.44 13.21 27.24
CA PRO A 45 3.31 14.63 26.99
C PRO A 45 3.29 14.87 25.48
N PRO A 46 2.47 15.81 24.97
CA PRO A 46 2.39 16.05 23.55
C PRO A 46 3.79 16.32 23.01
N VAL A 47 4.22 15.48 22.07
CA VAL A 47 5.47 15.72 21.34
C VAL A 47 5.32 17.08 20.68
N PRO A 48 6.30 18.00 20.82
CA PRO A 48 6.25 19.27 20.11
C PRO A 48 5.98 18.99 18.63
N ALA A 49 5.01 19.69 18.04
CA ALA A 49 4.74 19.55 16.62
C ALA A 49 6.07 19.77 15.87
N THR A 50 6.55 18.73 15.19
CA THR A 50 7.70 18.88 14.31
C THR A 50 7.31 19.91 13.28
N ALA A 51 8.02 21.04 13.23
CA ALA A 51 7.83 21.99 12.16
C ALA A 51 8.00 21.23 10.84
N PRO A 52 7.07 21.38 9.87
CA PRO A 52 7.25 20.74 8.58
C PRO A 52 8.63 21.10 8.05
N ALA A 53 9.31 20.11 7.46
CA ALA A 53 10.59 20.35 6.82
C ALA A 53 10.46 21.57 5.90
N PRO A 54 11.46 22.47 5.87
CA PRO A 54 11.41 23.64 4.99
C PRO A 54 11.09 23.16 3.58
N ALA A 55 10.13 23.83 2.94
CA ALA A 55 9.75 23.50 1.58
C ALA A 55 11.02 23.46 0.73
N ALA A 56 11.21 22.36 -0.02
CA ALA A 56 12.28 22.31 -1.00
C ALA A 56 12.18 23.54 -1.92
N PRO A 57 13.29 24.04 -2.47
CA PRO A 57 13.25 25.11 -3.46
C PRO A 57 12.19 24.78 -4.52
N SER A 58 11.35 25.73 -4.90
CA SER A 58 10.25 25.43 -5.81
C SER A 58 10.80 25.02 -7.18
N ALA A 59 10.85 23.71 -7.43
CA ALA A 59 11.11 23.17 -8.76
C ALA A 59 10.03 23.69 -9.74
N ASP A 60 10.34 23.84 -11.02
CA ASP A 60 9.29 24.10 -12.02
C ASP A 60 8.33 22.89 -12.08
N ILE A 61 7.04 23.11 -12.37
CA ILE A 61 6.07 22.03 -12.65
C ILE A 61 6.63 21.07 -13.69
N ALA A 62 7.27 21.58 -14.74
CA ALA A 62 7.89 20.76 -15.78
C ALA A 62 9.00 19.85 -15.21
N GLN A 63 9.76 20.34 -14.24
CA GLN A 63 10.81 19.56 -13.56
C GLN A 63 10.22 18.48 -12.65
N ILE A 64 9.12 18.78 -11.95
CA ILE A 64 8.40 17.78 -11.12
C ILE A 64 7.90 16.64 -12.01
N VAL A 65 7.27 16.98 -13.15
CA VAL A 65 6.76 15.99 -14.10
C VAL A 65 7.90 15.14 -14.69
N ALA A 66 9.00 15.77 -15.13
CA ALA A 66 10.16 15.04 -15.65
C ALA A 66 10.80 14.11 -14.59
N GLY A 67 10.86 14.57 -13.34
CA GLY A 67 11.30 13.75 -12.20
C GLY A 67 10.41 12.54 -11.97
N ALA A 68 9.09 12.73 -11.97
CA ALA A 68 8.12 11.65 -11.81
C ALA A 68 8.18 10.62 -12.94
N ARG A 69 8.36 11.06 -14.20
CA ARG A 69 8.56 10.14 -15.35
C ARG A 69 9.85 9.32 -15.21
N THR A 70 10.91 9.94 -14.73
CA THR A 70 12.18 9.24 -14.46
C THR A 70 12.01 8.22 -13.33
N ALA A 71 11.25 8.58 -12.29
CA ALA A 71 10.91 7.68 -11.19
C ALA A 71 10.06 6.48 -11.64
N ASP A 72 9.01 6.70 -12.46
CA ASP A 72 8.20 5.61 -13.02
C ASP A 72 9.06 4.64 -13.86
N ALA A 73 9.99 5.16 -14.67
CA ALA A 73 10.93 4.33 -15.41
C ALA A 73 11.83 3.49 -14.48
N ALA A 74 12.29 4.08 -13.37
CA ALA A 74 13.09 3.38 -12.37
C ALA A 74 12.28 2.30 -11.62
N PHE A 75 11.03 2.61 -11.27
CA PHE A 75 10.09 1.63 -10.69
C PHE A 75 9.88 0.45 -11.65
N ARG A 76 9.60 0.71 -12.93
CA ARG A 76 9.41 -0.36 -13.93
C ARG A 76 10.64 -1.25 -14.05
N ALA A 77 11.83 -0.66 -14.09
CA ALA A 77 13.07 -1.42 -14.13
C ALA A 77 13.29 -2.27 -12.86
N ALA A 78 12.98 -1.71 -11.69
CA ALA A 78 13.05 -2.43 -10.42
C ALA A 78 12.03 -3.58 -10.36
N LEU A 79 10.80 -3.35 -10.83
CA LEU A 79 9.74 -4.35 -10.87
C LEU A 79 10.10 -5.52 -11.79
N GLU A 80 10.62 -5.24 -12.99
CA GLU A 80 11.05 -6.29 -13.93
C GLU A 80 12.18 -7.14 -13.35
N LYS A 81 13.11 -6.53 -12.62
CA LYS A 81 14.16 -7.27 -11.89
C LYS A 81 13.59 -8.11 -10.73
N ALA A 82 12.57 -7.62 -10.03
CA ALA A 82 11.96 -8.28 -8.88
C ALA A 82 10.98 -9.40 -9.27
N ARG A 83 10.37 -9.31 -10.46
CA ARG A 83 9.30 -10.19 -10.95
C ARG A 83 9.59 -11.69 -10.76
N PRO A 84 10.78 -12.24 -11.12
CA PRO A 84 11.04 -13.67 -10.96
C PRO A 84 11.00 -14.14 -9.49
N ALA A 85 11.51 -13.32 -8.57
CA ALA A 85 11.50 -13.66 -7.13
C ALA A 85 10.09 -13.59 -6.55
N ILE A 86 9.30 -12.58 -6.96
CA ILE A 86 7.90 -12.44 -6.56
C ILE A 86 7.08 -13.64 -7.05
N GLU A 87 7.24 -14.03 -8.31
CA GLU A 87 6.53 -15.17 -8.90
C GLU A 87 6.92 -16.51 -8.28
N ALA A 88 8.22 -16.71 -8.00
CA ALA A 88 8.71 -17.89 -7.29
C ALA A 88 8.18 -17.96 -5.85
N GLY A 89 8.13 -16.82 -5.14
CA GLY A 89 7.57 -16.77 -3.80
C GLY A 89 6.07 -17.04 -3.76
N ARG A 90 5.33 -16.61 -4.79
CA ARG A 90 3.88 -16.86 -4.91
C ARG A 90 3.52 -18.34 -5.08
N SER A 91 4.40 -19.13 -5.69
CA SER A 91 4.19 -20.58 -5.86
C SER A 91 4.84 -21.43 -4.77
N ALA A 92 5.59 -20.81 -3.85
CA ALA A 92 6.31 -21.51 -2.80
C ALA A 92 5.44 -21.72 -1.55
N PRO A 93 5.72 -22.78 -0.75
CA PRO A 93 5.08 -22.94 0.55
C PRO A 93 5.34 -21.75 1.47
N GLU A 94 4.31 -21.31 2.19
CA GLU A 94 4.43 -20.24 3.19
C GLU A 94 5.55 -20.53 4.19
N GLY A 95 6.35 -19.52 4.51
CA GLY A 95 7.50 -19.64 5.41
C GLY A 95 8.76 -20.27 4.81
N SER A 96 8.71 -20.74 3.55
CA SER A 96 9.93 -21.16 2.84
C SER A 96 10.81 -19.97 2.47
N GLU A 97 12.10 -20.22 2.21
CA GLU A 97 13.04 -19.17 1.78
C GLU A 97 12.58 -18.48 0.50
N ALA A 98 12.02 -19.22 -0.46
CA ALA A 98 11.47 -18.66 -1.69
C ALA A 98 10.26 -17.75 -1.43
N TRP A 99 9.37 -18.13 -0.51
CA TRP A 99 8.24 -17.30 -0.10
C TRP A 99 8.73 -15.98 0.54
N VAL A 100 9.65 -16.05 1.51
CA VAL A 100 10.22 -14.87 2.16
C VAL A 100 10.92 -13.95 1.14
N ALA A 101 11.71 -14.52 0.23
CA ALA A 101 12.37 -13.77 -0.82
C ALA A 101 11.37 -13.04 -1.74
N GLY A 102 10.25 -13.69 -2.09
CA GLY A 102 9.18 -13.07 -2.87
C GLY A 102 8.50 -11.91 -2.16
N GLN A 103 8.19 -12.05 -0.86
CA GLN A 103 7.59 -10.97 -0.05
C GLN A 103 8.53 -9.76 0.05
N GLN A 104 9.83 -9.99 0.26
CA GLN A 104 10.82 -8.92 0.32
C GLN A 104 10.98 -8.22 -1.04
N ALA A 105 11.01 -9.00 -2.13
CA ALA A 105 11.08 -8.45 -3.48
C ALA A 105 9.84 -7.59 -3.81
N TYR A 106 8.65 -8.05 -3.42
CA TYR A 106 7.40 -7.29 -3.57
C TYR A 106 7.45 -5.98 -2.77
N SER A 107 7.85 -6.04 -1.50
CA SER A 107 7.94 -4.87 -0.63
C SER A 107 8.94 -3.83 -1.16
N ASN A 108 10.08 -4.28 -1.68
CA ASN A 108 11.07 -3.39 -2.29
C ASN A 108 10.52 -2.72 -3.56
N ALA A 109 9.73 -3.45 -4.37
CA ALA A 109 9.08 -2.89 -5.54
C ALA A 109 7.96 -1.89 -5.17
N ASP A 110 7.26 -2.09 -4.05
CA ASP A 110 6.27 -1.13 -3.55
C ASP A 110 6.92 0.19 -3.13
N VAL A 111 8.02 0.12 -2.37
CA VAL A 111 8.79 1.30 -1.96
C VAL A 111 9.29 2.11 -3.17
N ALA A 112 9.64 1.44 -4.28
CA ALA A 112 10.11 2.11 -5.48
C ALA A 112 9.07 3.04 -6.15
N ARG A 113 7.79 2.95 -5.78
CA ARG A 113 6.70 3.83 -6.26
C ARG A 113 6.65 5.17 -5.52
N MET A 114 7.35 5.29 -4.41
CA MET A 114 7.23 6.46 -3.52
C MET A 114 7.58 7.79 -4.18
N PRO A 115 8.61 7.90 -5.04
CA PRO A 115 8.95 9.19 -5.63
C PRO A 115 7.84 9.78 -6.54
N VAL A 116 7.01 8.95 -7.19
CA VAL A 116 5.84 9.44 -7.94
C VAL A 116 4.75 9.96 -7.00
N ALA A 117 4.53 9.28 -5.88
CA ALA A 117 3.60 9.73 -4.84
C ALA A 117 4.06 11.04 -4.16
N ASP A 118 5.36 11.20 -3.94
CA ASP A 118 5.95 12.43 -3.41
C ASP A 118 5.76 13.60 -4.38
N ALA A 119 5.92 13.35 -5.68
CA ALA A 119 5.66 14.35 -6.72
C ALA A 119 4.18 14.77 -6.76
N LEU A 120 3.24 13.82 -6.60
CA LEU A 120 1.81 14.12 -6.46
C LEU A 120 1.54 15.01 -5.24
N ALA A 121 2.11 14.67 -4.09
CA ALA A 121 1.95 15.44 -2.85
C ALA A 121 2.51 16.87 -2.99
N GLU A 122 3.60 17.05 -3.72
CA GLU A 122 4.15 18.37 -4.04
C GLU A 122 3.23 19.19 -4.94
N LEU A 123 2.65 18.58 -5.98
CA LEU A 123 1.68 19.27 -6.84
C LEU A 123 0.41 19.62 -6.07
N ASP A 124 -0.05 18.79 -5.15
CA ASP A 124 -1.21 19.11 -4.30
C ASP A 124 -0.94 20.35 -3.42
N ARG A 125 0.23 20.45 -2.80
CA ARG A 125 0.62 21.67 -2.05
C ARG A 125 0.62 22.92 -2.94
N ARG A 126 1.05 22.80 -4.19
CA ARG A 126 1.04 23.93 -5.14
C ARG A 126 -0.36 24.33 -5.57
N ARG A 127 -1.25 23.36 -5.72
CA ARG A 127 -2.66 23.61 -5.99
C ARG A 127 -3.30 24.43 -4.86
N GLU A 128 -3.03 24.06 -3.61
CA GLU A 128 -3.49 24.81 -2.44
C GLU A 128 -2.92 26.25 -2.41
N ALA A 129 -1.63 26.39 -2.74
CA ALA A 129 -0.99 27.70 -2.82
C ALA A 129 -1.58 28.59 -3.93
N ALA A 130 -1.85 28.03 -5.11
CA ALA A 130 -2.48 28.74 -6.23
C ALA A 130 -3.90 29.21 -5.88
N VAL A 131 -4.70 28.37 -5.21
CA VAL A 131 -6.02 28.75 -4.71
C VAL A 131 -5.92 29.91 -3.72
N THR A 132 -5.00 29.83 -2.76
CA THR A 132 -4.78 30.89 -1.76
C THR A 132 -4.36 32.21 -2.41
N ALA A 133 -3.56 32.15 -3.47
CA ALA A 133 -3.08 33.32 -4.20
C ALA A 133 -4.09 33.88 -5.22
N GLY A 134 -5.19 33.17 -5.51
CA GLY A 134 -6.10 33.53 -6.60
C GLY A 134 -5.48 33.36 -7.99
N ASP A 135 -4.45 32.53 -8.13
CA ASP A 135 -3.75 32.28 -9.38
C ASP A 135 -4.45 31.17 -10.19
N ALA A 136 -5.44 31.56 -10.99
CA ALA A 136 -6.19 30.64 -11.83
C ALA A 136 -5.33 29.97 -12.91
N ALA A 137 -4.34 30.69 -13.46
CA ALA A 137 -3.49 30.17 -14.52
C ALA A 137 -2.49 29.13 -13.98
N GLY A 138 -1.82 29.43 -12.88
CA GLY A 138 -0.96 28.47 -12.18
C GLY A 138 -1.74 27.27 -11.65
N GLY A 139 -2.96 27.49 -11.14
CA GLY A 139 -3.85 26.41 -10.72
C GLY A 139 -4.20 25.43 -11.85
N ALA A 140 -4.46 25.94 -13.06
CA ALA A 140 -4.74 25.10 -14.22
C ALA A 140 -3.52 24.26 -14.65
N ALA A 141 -2.32 24.84 -14.67
CA ALA A 141 -1.10 24.11 -14.99
C ALA A 141 -0.79 22.99 -13.98
N VAL A 142 -1.02 23.25 -12.69
CA VAL A 142 -0.87 22.23 -11.64
C VAL A 142 -1.90 21.10 -11.81
N ALA A 143 -3.15 21.43 -12.15
CA ALA A 143 -4.19 20.44 -12.37
C ALA A 143 -3.89 19.49 -13.55
N GLU A 144 -3.33 20.02 -14.64
CA GLU A 144 -2.88 19.21 -15.78
C GLU A 144 -1.77 18.24 -15.36
N ALA A 145 -0.74 18.74 -14.66
CA ALA A 145 0.34 17.91 -14.16
C ALA A 145 -0.12 16.84 -13.16
N LEU A 146 -1.09 17.16 -12.28
CA LEU A 146 -1.70 16.18 -11.38
C LEU A 146 -2.37 15.04 -12.16
N GLY A 147 -3.15 15.37 -13.19
CA GLY A 147 -3.82 14.37 -14.02
C GLY A 147 -2.85 13.41 -14.70
N GLU A 148 -1.72 13.90 -15.18
CA GLU A 148 -0.67 13.06 -15.75
C GLU A 148 -0.04 12.12 -14.71
N LEU A 149 0.38 12.65 -13.56
CA LEU A 149 1.08 11.87 -12.54
C LEU A 149 0.15 10.86 -11.84
N GLN A 150 -1.16 11.15 -11.76
CA GLN A 150 -2.17 10.21 -11.30
C GLN A 150 -2.26 8.98 -12.21
N GLN A 151 -2.17 9.16 -13.53
CA GLN A 151 -2.17 8.05 -14.48
C GLN A 151 -0.93 7.16 -14.31
N LEU A 152 0.26 7.77 -14.09
CA LEU A 152 1.47 7.01 -13.79
C LEU A 152 1.31 6.22 -12.50
N HIS A 153 0.91 6.88 -11.42
CA HIS A 153 0.76 6.24 -10.11
C HIS A 153 -0.23 5.07 -10.12
N GLU A 154 -1.36 5.21 -10.84
CA GLU A 154 -2.33 4.14 -10.97
C GLU A 154 -1.81 2.99 -11.85
N ALA A 155 -1.08 3.29 -12.93
CA ALA A 155 -0.43 2.26 -13.73
C ALA A 155 0.58 1.45 -12.91
N GLU A 156 1.40 2.11 -12.08
CA GLU A 156 2.31 1.43 -11.17
C GLU A 156 1.55 0.55 -10.15
N ARG A 157 0.38 1.01 -9.64
CA ARG A 157 -0.44 0.26 -8.68
C ARG A 157 -0.98 -1.01 -9.32
N ALA A 158 -1.52 -0.89 -10.53
CA ALA A 158 -2.05 -2.00 -11.29
C ALA A 158 -0.97 -3.05 -11.59
N LEU A 159 0.23 -2.60 -11.96
CA LEU A 159 1.37 -3.49 -12.22
C LEU A 159 1.78 -4.30 -10.99
N LEU A 160 1.86 -3.66 -9.83
CA LEU A 160 2.24 -4.34 -8.58
C LEU A 160 1.10 -5.23 -8.06
N ALA A 161 -0.15 -4.79 -8.15
CA ALA A 161 -1.32 -5.57 -7.73
C ALA A 161 -1.45 -6.89 -8.52
N ALA A 162 -1.09 -6.89 -9.80
CA ALA A 162 -1.06 -8.11 -10.63
C ALA A 162 -0.06 -9.17 -10.14
N LEU A 163 0.88 -8.78 -9.27
CA LEU A 163 1.92 -9.64 -8.71
C LEU A 163 1.75 -9.95 -7.22
N MET A 164 0.59 -9.60 -6.63
CA MET A 164 0.35 -9.81 -5.21
C MET A 164 0.63 -11.28 -4.82
N PRO A 165 1.54 -11.52 -3.86
CA PRO A 165 1.80 -12.88 -3.39
C PRO A 165 0.57 -13.42 -2.63
N ALA A 166 0.33 -14.73 -2.76
CA ALA A 166 -0.81 -15.43 -2.17
C ALA A 166 -0.61 -15.70 -0.68
#